data_AF-A0ABD1GWA4-F1
#
_entry.id   AF-A0ABD1GWA4-F1
#
_cell.length_a   1.000
_cell.length_b   1.000
_cell.length_c   1.000
_cell.angle_alpha   90.00
_cell.angle_beta   90.00
_cell.angle_gamma   90.00
#
_symmetry.space_group_name_H-M   'P 1'
#
loop_
_entity.id
_entity.type
_entity.pdbx_description
1 polymer ?
#
loop_
_entity_poly.entity_id
_entity_poly.type
_entity_poly.pdbx_seq_one_letter_code
_entity_poly.pdbx_strand_id
1 'polypeptide(L)'
;MVYNHMIEAEKDRFNCFAWVCITQQCQIRSALEDVLKQLDPQKGDGISCLSDTQLVEKLCEIQRGKRCMIVLDDIWEVCHWDGLKHAFLVRNLKSKILVTTHKQNVAEIGFSVELGLLSSEDSWELLKKKAFPHKKIHH
;
A
#
# COMPACT_ATOMS: atom_id res chain seq x y z
N MET A 1 7.54 -11.50 -2.67
CA MET A 1 6.28 -10.92 -3.17
C MET A 1 6.59 -10.21 -4.47
N VAL A 2 5.89 -10.55 -5.54
CA VAL A 2 6.19 -10.09 -6.92
C VAL A 2 5.98 -8.57 -7.08
N TYR A 3 5.16 -7.95 -6.22
CA TYR A 3 4.88 -6.52 -6.22
C TYR A 3 6.01 -5.60 -5.81
N ASN A 4 6.93 -6.07 -4.95
CA ASN A 4 8.02 -5.22 -4.46
C ASN A 4 8.90 -4.74 -5.61
N HIS A 5 9.12 -5.57 -6.62
CA HIS A 5 9.96 -5.22 -7.76
C HIS A 5 9.32 -4.15 -8.66
N MET A 6 8.00 -4.21 -8.88
CA MET A 6 7.27 -3.19 -9.65
C MET A 6 7.19 -1.86 -8.88
N ILE A 7 6.97 -1.93 -7.57
CA ILE A 7 7.04 -0.75 -6.71
C ILE A 7 8.45 -0.16 -6.73
N GLU A 8 9.49 -0.99 -6.61
CA GLU A 8 10.89 -0.55 -6.64
C GLU A 8 11.29 0.12 -7.95
N ALA A 9 10.86 -0.40 -9.09
CA ALA A 9 11.14 0.20 -10.40
C ALA A 9 10.52 1.59 -10.57
N GLU A 10 9.40 1.86 -9.88
CA GLU A 10 8.67 3.13 -9.98
C GLU A 10 8.96 4.08 -8.81
N LYS A 11 9.77 3.66 -7.81
CA LYS A 11 10.04 4.44 -6.58
C LYS A 11 10.53 5.85 -6.87
N ASP A 12 11.41 6.01 -7.85
CA ASP A 12 12.03 7.31 -8.18
C ASP A 12 11.03 8.35 -8.70
N ARG A 13 9.82 7.93 -9.10
CA ARG A 13 8.76 8.83 -9.55
C ARG A 13 7.95 9.42 -8.40
N PHE A 14 8.09 8.88 -7.19
CA PHE A 14 7.34 9.26 -6.00
C PHE A 14 8.26 9.85 -4.93
N ASN A 15 7.80 10.88 -4.22
CA ASN A 15 8.56 11.52 -3.15
C ASN A 15 8.43 10.77 -1.80
N CYS A 16 7.39 9.95 -1.68
CA CYS A 16 6.96 9.32 -0.43
C CYS A 16 6.29 7.98 -0.75
N PHE A 17 6.47 7.01 0.12
CA PHE A 17 5.89 5.68 0.00
C PHE A 17 5.30 5.24 1.34
N ALA A 18 4.14 4.61 1.31
CA ALA A 18 3.56 3.94 2.47
C ALA A 18 2.96 2.60 2.06
N TRP A 19 3.13 1.59 2.90
CA TRP A 19 2.48 0.30 2.79
C TRP A 19 1.84 -0.05 4.13
N VAL A 20 0.54 -0.31 4.13
CA VAL A 20 -0.18 -0.80 5.30
C VAL A 20 -1.05 -2.00 4.91
N CYS A 21 -1.04 -3.03 5.75
CA CYS A 21 -1.90 -4.20 5.60
C CYS A 21 -3.19 -3.97 6.41
N ILE A 22 -4.34 -4.10 5.76
CA ILE A 22 -5.67 -3.86 6.33
C ILE A 22 -6.26 -5.19 6.76
N THR A 23 -5.85 -5.70 7.91
CA THR A 23 -6.42 -6.93 8.46
C THR A 23 -7.88 -6.75 8.87
N GLN A 24 -8.66 -7.83 8.98
CA GLN A 24 -10.08 -7.76 9.41
C GLN A 24 -10.29 -7.12 10.80
N GLN A 25 -9.26 -7.16 11.65
CA GLN A 25 -9.27 -6.54 12.98
C GLN A 25 -8.64 -5.14 12.99
N CYS A 26 -8.09 -4.70 11.84
CA CYS A 26 -7.42 -3.42 11.70
C CYS A 26 -8.42 -2.29 11.90
N GLN A 27 -8.14 -1.44 12.87
CA GLN A 27 -8.89 -0.21 13.03
C GLN A 27 -8.47 0.76 11.93
N ILE A 28 -9.43 1.30 11.19
CA ILE A 28 -9.22 2.28 10.11
C ILE A 28 -8.29 3.41 10.56
N ARG A 29 -8.51 3.89 11.79
CA ARG A 29 -7.67 4.91 12.40
C ARG A 29 -6.20 4.48 12.48
N SER A 30 -5.91 3.28 12.97
CA SER A 30 -4.52 2.77 13.07
C SER A 30 -3.86 2.68 11.69
N ALA A 31 -4.60 2.26 10.66
CA ALA A 31 -4.08 2.25 9.30
C ALA A 31 -3.71 3.66 8.81
N LEU A 32 -4.58 4.66 9.06
CA LEU A 32 -4.29 6.06 8.70
C LEU A 32 -3.09 6.63 9.47
N GLU A 33 -2.97 6.31 10.76
CA GLU A 33 -1.82 6.70 11.59
C GLU A 33 -0.52 6.09 11.04
N ASP A 34 -0.54 4.83 10.64
CA ASP A 34 0.63 4.14 10.10
C ASP A 34 1.00 4.64 8.71
N VAL A 35 0.04 4.96 7.86
CA VAL A 35 0.31 5.67 6.61
C VAL A 35 0.95 7.02 6.90
N LEU A 36 0.42 7.81 7.83
CA LEU A 36 0.96 9.14 8.14
C LEU A 36 2.42 9.05 8.63
N LYS A 37 2.72 8.11 9.55
CA LYS A 37 4.10 7.87 10.04
C LYS A 37 5.07 7.56 8.90
N GLN A 38 4.62 6.78 7.91
CA GLN A 38 5.46 6.42 6.76
C GLN A 38 5.65 7.58 5.78
N LEU A 39 4.63 8.41 5.57
CA LEU A 39 4.70 9.56 4.65
C LEU A 39 5.42 10.79 5.24
N ASP A 40 5.42 10.94 6.57
CA ASP A 40 6.13 12.00 7.29
C ASP A 40 6.90 11.48 8.52
N PRO A 41 8.03 10.76 8.32
CA PRO A 41 8.79 10.14 9.41
C PRO A 41 9.35 11.13 10.45
N GLN A 42 9.47 12.41 10.08
CA GLN A 42 10.02 13.47 10.92
C GLN A 42 9.01 14.01 11.94
N LYS A 43 7.71 13.67 11.82
CA LYS A 43 6.64 14.15 12.69
C LYS A 43 5.92 13.02 13.44
N GLY A 44 6.66 12.00 13.84
CA GLY A 44 6.11 10.84 14.56
C GLY A 44 5.46 11.18 15.91
N ASP A 45 5.95 12.22 16.60
CA ASP A 45 5.45 12.59 17.92
C ASP A 45 4.08 13.28 17.84
N GLY A 46 3.11 12.74 18.59
CA GLY A 46 1.76 13.31 18.75
C GLY A 46 0.73 12.88 17.70
N ILE A 47 1.05 11.95 16.79
CA ILE A 47 0.07 11.41 15.82
C ILE A 47 -1.13 10.78 16.53
N SER A 48 -0.91 10.06 17.63
CA SER A 48 -1.97 9.45 18.42
C SER A 48 -2.89 10.46 19.11
N CYS A 49 -2.46 11.71 19.27
CA CYS A 49 -3.26 12.79 19.85
C CYS A 49 -4.15 13.50 18.82
N LEU A 50 -3.97 13.22 17.53
CA LEU A 50 -4.76 13.84 16.47
C LEU A 50 -6.19 13.29 16.46
N SER A 51 -7.18 14.15 16.24
CA SER A 51 -8.53 13.69 15.87
C SER A 51 -8.51 13.00 14.50
N ASP A 52 -9.53 12.21 14.20
CA ASP A 52 -9.66 11.56 12.88
C ASP A 52 -9.66 12.59 11.74
N THR A 53 -10.32 13.74 11.94
CA THR A 53 -10.32 14.86 10.99
C THR A 53 -8.92 15.41 10.77
N GLN A 54 -8.16 15.66 11.85
CA GLN A 54 -6.78 16.16 11.75
C GLN A 54 -5.85 15.16 11.06
N LEU A 55 -6.08 13.87 11.29
CA LEU A 55 -5.32 12.80 10.65
C LEU A 55 -5.54 12.80 9.13
N VAL A 56 -6.81 12.87 8.71
CA VAL A 56 -7.19 12.99 7.30
C VAL A 56 -6.61 14.28 6.68
N GLU A 57 -6.74 15.42 7.35
CA GLU A 57 -6.21 16.71 6.87
C GLU A 57 -4.71 16.65 6.61
N LYS A 58 -3.92 16.13 7.56
CA LYS A 58 -2.45 15.99 7.39
C LYS A 58 -2.09 15.09 6.22
N LEU A 59 -2.77 13.94 6.08
CA LEU A 59 -2.55 13.05 4.93
C LEU A 59 -2.86 13.76 3.61
N CYS A 60 -3.92 14.57 3.57
CA CYS A 60 -4.28 15.35 2.39
C CYS A 60 -3.22 16.43 2.08
N GLU A 61 -2.74 17.14 3.10
CA GLU A 61 -1.69 18.16 2.95
C GLU A 61 -0.40 17.57 2.36
N ILE A 62 0.04 16.42 2.88
CA ILE A 62 1.23 15.74 2.38
C ILE A 62 1.06 15.37 0.91
N GLN A 63 -0.08 14.76 0.54
CA GLN A 63 -0.34 14.34 -0.84
C GLN A 63 -0.54 15.50 -1.83
N ARG A 64 -0.90 16.69 -1.35
CA ARG A 64 -0.95 17.91 -2.18
C ARG A 64 0.45 18.45 -2.47
N GLY A 65 1.34 18.40 -1.48
CA GLY A 65 2.72 18.89 -1.62
C GLY A 65 3.68 17.89 -2.24
N LYS A 66 3.41 16.59 -2.11
CA LYS A 66 4.29 15.49 -2.52
C LYS A 66 3.53 14.46 -3.32
N ARG A 67 4.16 13.89 -4.34
CA ARG A 67 3.62 12.74 -5.06
C ARG A 67 3.90 11.47 -4.25
N CYS A 68 2.89 10.89 -3.62
CA CYS A 68 3.05 9.67 -2.82
C CYS A 68 2.52 8.42 -3.56
N MET A 69 3.14 7.27 -3.26
CA MET A 69 2.61 5.95 -3.62
C MET A 69 2.16 5.25 -2.33
N ILE A 70 0.89 4.89 -2.25
CA ILE A 70 0.27 4.33 -1.05
C ILE A 70 -0.27 2.95 -1.39
N VAL A 71 0.20 1.92 -0.69
CA VAL A 71 -0.27 0.54 -0.84
C VAL A 71 -1.14 0.18 0.36
N LEU A 72 -2.40 -0.15 0.08
CA LEU A 72 -3.35 -0.66 1.06
C LEU A 72 -3.57 -2.14 0.74
N ASP A 73 -2.89 -2.98 1.51
CA ASP A 73 -2.76 -4.41 1.24
C ASP A 73 -3.86 -5.19 1.97
N ASP A 74 -4.41 -6.20 1.29
CA ASP A 74 -5.39 -7.15 1.80
C ASP A 74 -6.69 -6.51 2.32
N ILE A 75 -7.37 -5.65 1.56
CA ILE A 75 -8.69 -5.10 1.98
C ILE A 75 -9.77 -6.20 1.95
N TRP A 76 -10.41 -6.45 3.10
CA TRP A 76 -11.38 -7.53 3.29
C TRP A 76 -12.83 -7.18 2.96
N GLU A 77 -13.23 -5.91 3.08
CA GLU A 77 -14.62 -5.49 2.88
C GLU A 77 -14.67 -4.07 2.31
N VAL A 78 -15.72 -3.75 1.57
CA VAL A 78 -15.95 -2.42 0.99
C VAL A 78 -16.02 -1.35 2.10
N CYS A 79 -16.56 -1.70 3.27
CA CYS A 79 -16.65 -0.79 4.41
C CYS A 79 -15.27 -0.32 4.91
N HIS A 80 -14.23 -1.16 4.82
CA HIS A 80 -12.87 -0.78 5.18
C HIS A 80 -12.33 0.27 4.21
N TRP A 81 -12.58 0.09 2.91
CA TRP A 81 -12.25 1.11 1.92
C TRP A 81 -13.02 2.41 2.16
N ASP A 82 -14.32 2.33 2.46
CA ASP A 82 -15.15 3.52 2.72
C ASP A 82 -14.64 4.36 3.90
N GLY A 83 -14.09 3.71 4.93
CA GLY A 83 -13.43 4.39 6.04
C GLY A 83 -12.13 5.09 5.63
N LEU A 84 -11.38 4.52 4.69
CA LEU A 84 -10.05 5.01 4.28
C LEU A 84 -10.11 6.07 3.16
N LYS A 85 -11.07 5.95 2.24
CA LYS A 85 -11.05 6.69 0.96
C LYS A 85 -10.99 8.20 1.11
N HIS A 86 -11.54 8.75 2.20
CA HIS A 86 -11.56 10.18 2.46
C HIS A 86 -10.15 10.78 2.63
N ALA A 87 -9.18 9.99 3.08
CA ALA A 87 -7.79 10.43 3.21
C ALA A 87 -7.04 10.46 1.87
N PHE A 88 -7.55 9.79 0.83
CA PHE A 88 -6.78 9.52 -0.38
C PHE A 88 -7.46 9.95 -1.69
N LEU A 89 -8.78 10.15 -1.72
CA LEU A 89 -9.53 10.54 -2.93
C LEU A 89 -9.78 12.05 -3.03
N VAL A 90 -8.86 12.87 -2.54
CA VAL A 90 -8.97 14.32 -2.71
C VAL A 90 -8.72 14.68 -4.18
N ARG A 91 -9.44 15.67 -4.70
CA ARG A 91 -9.23 16.17 -6.05
C ARG A 91 -7.81 16.70 -6.24
N ASN A 92 -7.27 16.52 -7.44
CA ASN A 92 -5.97 17.05 -7.88
C ASN A 92 -4.74 16.52 -7.13
N LEU A 93 -4.84 15.35 -6.50
CA LEU A 93 -3.67 14.67 -5.98
C LEU A 93 -2.87 14.06 -7.14
N LYS A 94 -1.54 14.21 -7.07
CA LYS A 94 -0.60 13.54 -8.01
C LYS A 94 -0.26 12.12 -7.56
N SER A 95 -0.65 11.78 -6.33
CA SER A 95 -0.40 10.51 -5.66
C SER A 95 -1.17 9.35 -6.32
N LYS A 96 -0.66 8.13 -6.12
CA LYS A 96 -1.32 6.89 -6.56
C LYS A 96 -1.59 6.00 -5.36
N ILE A 97 -2.69 5.28 -5.44
CA ILE A 97 -3.10 4.27 -4.45
C ILE A 97 -3.14 2.93 -5.16
N LEU A 98 -2.49 1.93 -4.60
CA LEU A 98 -2.60 0.54 -4.99
C LEU A 98 -3.33 -0.21 -3.89
N VAL A 99 -4.45 -0.82 -4.23
CA VAL A 99 -5.21 -1.69 -3.33
C VAL A 99 -4.98 -3.13 -3.77
N THR A 100 -4.68 -4.01 -2.81
CA THR A 100 -4.75 -5.45 -3.04
C THR A 100 -5.91 -6.02 -2.23
N THR A 101 -6.61 -7.00 -2.79
CA THR A 101 -7.75 -7.64 -2.15
C THR A 101 -7.95 -9.03 -2.71
N HIS A 102 -8.48 -9.93 -1.89
CA HIS A 102 -8.94 -11.24 -2.30
C HIS A 102 -10.46 -11.27 -2.57
N LYS A 103 -11.12 -10.10 -2.51
CA LYS A 103 -12.58 -9.96 -2.65
C LYS A 103 -12.94 -9.22 -3.92
N GLN A 104 -13.70 -9.89 -4.78
CA GLN A 104 -14.12 -9.33 -6.07
C GLN A 104 -14.92 -8.03 -5.93
N ASN A 105 -15.86 -7.96 -4.97
CA ASN A 105 -16.65 -6.74 -4.72
C ASN A 105 -15.80 -5.54 -4.27
N VAL A 106 -14.64 -5.77 -3.64
CA VAL A 106 -13.69 -4.70 -3.30
C VAL A 106 -12.89 -4.28 -4.54
N ALA A 107 -12.53 -5.21 -5.42
CA ALA A 107 -11.82 -4.92 -6.66
C ALA A 107 -12.64 -4.05 -7.63
N GLU A 108 -13.98 -4.16 -7.59
CA GLU A 108 -14.91 -3.40 -8.43
C GLU A 108 -15.03 -1.90 -8.06
N ILE A 109 -14.44 -1.48 -6.94
CA ILE A 109 -14.45 -0.09 -6.47
C ILE A 109 -13.65 0.84 -7.39
N GLY A 110 -12.70 0.31 -8.17
CA GLY A 110 -11.85 1.08 -9.06
C GLY A 110 -11.34 0.26 -10.24
N PHE A 111 -10.25 0.74 -10.86
CA PHE A 111 -9.57 -0.02 -11.89
C PHE A 111 -8.87 -1.23 -11.25
N SER A 112 -9.30 -2.43 -11.61
CA SER A 112 -8.76 -3.68 -11.08
C SER A 112 -8.04 -4.49 -12.14
N VAL A 113 -7.05 -5.26 -11.68
CA VAL A 113 -6.33 -6.25 -12.46
C VAL A 113 -6.44 -7.57 -11.72
N GLU A 114 -7.06 -8.56 -12.34
CA GLU A 114 -7.09 -9.91 -11.80
C GLU A 114 -5.74 -10.59 -12.04
N LEU A 115 -5.22 -11.23 -11.00
CA LEU A 115 -3.96 -11.96 -11.10
C LEU A 115 -4.24 -13.37 -11.57
N GLY A 116 -3.65 -13.72 -12.71
CA GLY A 116 -3.63 -15.10 -13.18
C GLY A 116 -2.73 -16.00 -12.32
N LEU A 117 -2.95 -17.30 -12.45
CA LEU A 117 -2.01 -18.31 -11.96
C LEU A 117 -0.69 -18.21 -12.73
N LEU A 118 0.40 -18.58 -12.05
CA LEU A 118 1.68 -18.76 -12.73
C LEU A 118 1.61 -19.94 -13.70
N SER A 119 2.32 -19.83 -14.82
CA SER A 119 2.53 -20.97 -15.72
C SER A 119 3.28 -22.10 -15.01
N SER A 120 3.28 -23.31 -15.58
CA SER A 120 4.04 -24.44 -14.99
C SER A 120 5.53 -24.13 -14.96
N GLU A 121 6.02 -23.48 -16.02
CA GLU A 121 7.39 -23.04 -16.18
C GLU A 121 7.75 -21.98 -15.12
N ASP A 122 6.95 -20.93 -14.99
CA ASP A 122 7.18 -19.87 -13.99
C ASP A 122 7.08 -20.41 -12.56
N SER A 123 6.13 -21.33 -12.31
CA SER A 123 5.97 -22.00 -11.02
C SER A 123 7.20 -22.83 -10.68
N TRP A 124 7.75 -23.57 -11.65
CA TRP A 124 8.96 -24.36 -11.47
C TRP A 124 10.19 -23.48 -11.25
N GLU A 125 10.33 -22.38 -11.99
CA GLU A 125 11.40 -21.41 -11.77
C GLU A 125 11.33 -20.76 -10.39
N LEU A 126 10.11 -20.38 -9.95
CA LEU A 126 9.90 -19.84 -8.62
C LEU A 126 10.27 -20.86 -7.54
N LEU A 127 9.86 -22.12 -7.70
CA LEU A 127 10.19 -23.19 -6.77
C LEU A 127 11.70 -23.41 -6.68
N LYS A 128 12.41 -23.51 -7.81
CA LYS A 128 13.87 -23.65 -7.84
C LYS A 128 14.55 -22.51 -7.08
N LYS A 129 14.14 -21.26 -7.34
CA LYS A 129 14.69 -20.08 -6.65
C LYS A 129 14.46 -20.11 -5.14
N LYS A 130 13.34 -20.68 -4.69
CA LYS A 130 12.97 -20.76 -3.26
C LYS A 130 13.62 -21.95 -2.54
N ALA A 131 13.65 -23.12 -3.17
CA ALA A 131 14.23 -24.34 -2.60
C ALA A 131 15.76 -24.33 -2.62
N PHE A 132 16.36 -23.67 -3.62
CA PHE A 132 17.81 -23.60 -3.80
C PHE A 132 18.27 -22.13 -3.92
N PRO A 133 18.23 -21.34 -2.83
CA PRO A 133 18.78 -19.99 -2.84
C PRO A 133 20.28 -20.09 -3.16
N HIS A 134 20.73 -19.38 -4.21
CA HIS A 134 22.14 -19.41 -4.62
C HIS A 134 23.06 -19.16 -3.42
N LYS A 135 23.81 -20.19 -2.99
CA LYS A 135 24.96 -19.99 -2.12
C LYS A 135 25.99 -19.24 -2.95
N LYS A 136 26.30 -17.99 -2.59
CA LYS A 136 27.53 -17.35 -3.04
C LYS A 136 28.68 -18.20 -2.50
N ILE A 137 29.27 -19.02 -3.36
CA ILE A 137 30.55 -19.65 -3.07
C ILE A 137 31.55 -18.50 -3.16
N HIS A 138 31.98 -17.99 -2.02
CA HIS A 138 33.15 -17.15 -1.94
C HIS A 138 34.35 -18.05 -2.26
N HIS A 139 34.94 -17.85 -3.44
CA HIS A 139 36.31 -18.26 -3.73
C HIS A 139 37.27 -17.20 -3.19
#